data_AF-A0A8H7XF18-F1
#
_entry.id   AF-A0A8H7XF18-F1
#
_cell.length_a   1.000
_cell.length_b   1.000
_cell.length_c   1.000
_cell.angle_alpha   90.00
_cell.angle_beta   90.00
_cell.angle_gamma   90.00
#
_symmetry.space_group_name_H-M   'P 1'
#
loop_
_entity.id
_entity.type
_entity.pdbx_description
1 polymer ?
#
loop_
_entity_poly.entity_id
_entity_poly.type
_entity_poly.pdbx_seq_one_letter_code
_entity_poly.pdbx_strand_id
1 'polypeptide(L)'
;MAQAAALQAAQQATADPSPTSLVNGLLAAVLMAPAINMKVSALSDTFTVFEQGIATVLAVDTTSSAQTCAPMMVIFARGTTEPGNVGLVAGPPFFDALESIMGTGAVSVQGVEYGATITGFLQGGDPAGSVTMAAMIEGTVQNCPSAKIVMSGYSQGGQLVHNAAALLPAATMAKVSSVVIFGDPDNGKPVAGADTAKTMVICHVGDNICYGGDLILPEHLTYSRDAVQAATFTVSRART
;
A
#
# COMPACT_ATOMS: atom_id res chain seq x y z
N MET A 1 19.03 -24.24 -23.21
CA MET A 1 18.39 -22.96 -22.83
C MET A 1 17.33 -23.15 -21.74
N ALA A 2 16.45 -24.16 -21.80
CA ALA A 2 15.44 -24.41 -20.74
C ALA A 2 16.02 -24.74 -19.35
N GLN A 3 17.15 -25.45 -19.26
CA GLN A 3 17.80 -25.77 -17.98
C GLN A 3 18.47 -24.57 -17.29
N ALA A 4 18.88 -23.54 -18.04
CA ALA A 4 19.47 -22.33 -17.47
C ALA A 4 18.39 -21.42 -16.86
N ALA A 5 17.22 -21.33 -17.50
CA ALA A 5 16.05 -20.62 -16.97
C ALA A 5 15.48 -21.30 -15.71
N ALA A 6 15.48 -22.65 -15.67
CA ALA A 6 15.06 -23.39 -14.49
C ALA A 6 16.04 -23.24 -13.30
N LEU A 7 17.34 -23.10 -13.56
CA LEU A 7 18.32 -22.80 -12.50
C LEU A 7 18.18 -21.37 -11.96
N GLN A 8 17.89 -20.38 -12.82
CA GLN A 8 17.63 -19.00 -12.38
C GLN A 8 16.33 -18.89 -11.56
N ALA A 9 15.27 -19.59 -11.96
CA ALA A 9 14.03 -19.67 -11.18
C ALA A 9 14.23 -20.39 -9.83
N ALA A 10 15.06 -21.44 -9.80
CA ALA A 10 15.39 -22.15 -8.56
C ALA A 10 16.33 -21.35 -7.63
N GLN A 11 17.17 -20.46 -8.18
CA GLN A 11 18.02 -19.56 -7.39
C GLN A 11 17.24 -18.36 -6.82
N GLN A 12 16.20 -17.89 -7.51
CA GLN A 12 15.25 -16.89 -6.97
C GLN A 12 14.35 -17.46 -5.87
N ALA A 13 14.08 -18.77 -5.88
CA ALA A 13 13.25 -19.42 -4.87
C ALA A 13 13.93 -19.67 -3.50
N THR A 14 15.11 -19.09 -3.23
CA THR A 14 15.91 -19.44 -2.03
C THR A 14 16.16 -18.34 -1.02
N ALA A 15 15.52 -17.17 -1.15
CA ALA A 15 15.45 -16.22 -0.04
C ALA A 15 14.30 -15.24 -0.24
N ASP A 16 13.08 -15.63 0.15
CA ASP A 16 12.14 -14.60 0.60
C ASP A 16 12.80 -13.96 1.83
N PRO A 17 13.11 -12.65 1.80
CA PRO A 17 13.62 -12.00 2.99
C PRO A 17 12.57 -12.16 4.09
N SER A 18 12.99 -12.58 5.29
CA SER A 18 12.12 -12.49 6.45
C SER A 18 11.53 -11.07 6.57
N PRO A 19 10.30 -10.89 7.09
CA PRO A 19 9.69 -9.56 7.23
C PRO A 19 10.62 -8.56 7.96
N THR A 20 11.40 -9.04 8.93
CA THR A 20 12.39 -8.24 9.65
C THR A 20 13.57 -7.81 8.77
N SER A 21 14.06 -8.67 7.87
CA SER A 21 15.12 -8.29 6.92
C SER A 21 14.63 -7.30 5.85
N LEU A 22 13.37 -7.41 5.42
CA LEU A 22 12.78 -6.44 4.50
C LEU A 22 12.71 -5.04 5.15
N VAL A 23 12.11 -4.94 6.33
CA VAL A 23 11.97 -3.66 7.05
C VAL A 23 13.34 -3.01 7.30
N ASN A 24 14.33 -3.79 7.75
CA ASN A 24 15.68 -3.29 7.98
C ASN A 24 16.36 -2.82 6.68
N GLY A 25 16.19 -3.57 5.58
CA GLY A 25 16.73 -3.20 4.26
C GLY A 25 16.12 -1.90 3.74
N LEU A 26 14.80 -1.74 3.85
CA LEU A 26 14.12 -0.51 3.47
C LEU A 26 14.56 0.68 4.32
N LEU A 27 14.64 0.51 5.65
CA LEU A 27 15.09 1.58 6.54
C LEU A 27 16.53 2.02 6.23
N ALA A 28 17.42 1.09 5.89
CA ALA A 28 18.78 1.41 5.47
C ALA A 28 18.81 2.20 4.14
N ALA A 29 17.88 1.92 3.23
CA ALA A 29 17.78 2.60 1.94
C ALA A 29 17.25 4.04 2.05
N VAL A 30 16.48 4.38 3.09
CA VAL A 30 15.92 5.73 3.27
C VAL A 30 17.00 6.81 3.22
N LEU A 31 18.14 6.60 3.89
CA LEU A 31 19.23 7.59 3.91
C LEU A 31 19.87 7.84 2.54
N MET A 32 19.68 6.93 1.59
CA MET A 32 20.20 7.02 0.22
C MET A 32 19.16 7.56 -0.77
N ALA A 33 17.94 7.84 -0.32
CA ALA A 33 16.85 8.27 -1.18
C ALA A 33 17.14 9.67 -1.76
N PRO A 34 17.16 9.83 -3.10
CA PRO A 34 17.45 11.11 -3.73
C PRO A 34 16.36 12.17 -3.51
N ALA A 35 15.18 11.75 -3.04
CA ALA A 35 13.99 12.59 -2.86
C ALA A 35 13.91 13.31 -1.50
N ILE A 36 14.80 13.01 -0.54
CA ILE A 36 14.73 13.64 0.78
C ILE A 36 14.91 15.15 0.66
N ASN A 37 14.05 15.89 1.37
CA ASN A 37 14.01 17.36 1.37
C ASN A 37 13.62 17.97 0.02
N MET A 38 13.00 17.18 -0.86
CA MET A 38 12.41 17.65 -2.11
C MET A 38 10.89 17.74 -1.99
N LYS A 39 10.30 18.70 -2.69
CA LYS A 39 8.86 18.75 -2.86
C LYS A 39 8.40 17.63 -3.80
N VAL A 40 7.16 17.16 -3.63
CA VAL A 40 6.49 16.22 -4.54
C VAL A 40 6.54 16.75 -5.98
N SER A 41 6.36 18.05 -6.18
CA SER A 41 6.45 18.69 -7.51
C SER A 41 7.83 18.61 -8.17
N ALA A 42 8.87 18.31 -7.40
CA ALA A 42 10.26 18.19 -7.87
C ALA A 42 10.71 16.73 -7.99
N LEU A 43 9.86 15.76 -7.62
CA LEU A 43 10.16 14.35 -7.84
C LEU A 43 10.34 14.08 -9.33
N SER A 44 11.16 13.10 -9.64
CA SER A 44 11.44 12.66 -11.01
C SER A 44 11.41 11.14 -11.06
N ASP A 45 11.37 10.60 -12.27
CA ASP A 45 11.43 9.15 -12.52
C ASP A 45 12.68 8.49 -11.91
N THR A 46 13.73 9.27 -11.60
CA THR A 46 14.91 8.78 -10.87
C THR A 46 14.54 8.20 -9.51
N PHE A 47 13.52 8.74 -8.82
CA PHE A 47 13.07 8.20 -7.55
C PHE A 47 12.36 6.85 -7.72
N THR A 48 11.49 6.71 -8.73
CA THR A 48 10.89 5.44 -9.11
C THR A 48 11.94 4.38 -9.45
N VAL A 49 12.97 4.76 -10.22
CA VAL A 49 14.08 3.86 -10.57
C VAL A 49 14.89 3.47 -9.33
N PHE A 50 15.11 4.40 -8.39
CA PHE A 50 15.78 4.12 -7.13
C PHE A 50 15.00 3.07 -6.32
N GLU A 51 13.70 3.28 -6.10
CA GLU A 51 12.86 2.33 -5.38
C GLU A 51 12.81 0.97 -6.08
N GLN A 52 12.66 0.92 -7.40
CA GLN A 52 12.69 -0.34 -8.14
C GLN A 52 14.05 -1.05 -8.03
N GLY A 53 15.15 -0.30 -7.92
CA GLY A 53 16.47 -0.83 -7.64
C GLY A 53 16.54 -1.50 -6.26
N ILE A 54 16.00 -0.85 -5.22
CA ILE A 54 15.91 -1.43 -3.87
C ILE A 54 15.02 -2.67 -3.86
N ALA A 55 13.85 -2.62 -4.49
CA ALA A 55 12.95 -3.75 -4.62
C ALA A 55 13.66 -4.96 -5.26
N THR A 56 14.44 -4.72 -6.31
CA THR A 56 15.24 -5.77 -6.98
C THR A 56 16.28 -6.37 -6.04
N VAL A 57 17.00 -5.53 -5.28
CA VAL A 57 18.04 -5.98 -4.32
C VAL A 57 17.42 -6.79 -3.18
N LEU A 58 16.24 -6.40 -2.72
CA LEU A 58 15.52 -7.06 -1.62
C LEU A 58 14.59 -8.17 -2.10
N ALA A 59 14.53 -8.47 -3.40
CA ALA A 59 13.62 -9.46 -3.98
C ALA A 59 12.13 -9.22 -3.65
N VAL A 60 11.71 -7.95 -3.64
CA VAL A 60 10.32 -7.54 -3.39
C VAL A 60 9.58 -7.34 -4.70
N ASP A 61 8.38 -7.91 -4.81
CA ASP A 61 7.48 -7.59 -5.92
C ASP A 61 6.76 -6.26 -5.65
N THR A 62 6.90 -5.31 -6.58
CA THR A 62 6.23 -4.00 -6.55
C THR A 62 4.86 -4.04 -7.21
N THR A 63 4.47 -5.20 -7.76
CA THR A 63 3.21 -5.45 -8.42
C THR A 63 2.48 -6.61 -7.74
N SER A 64 1.19 -6.42 -7.49
CA SER A 64 0.30 -7.48 -7.01
C SER A 64 -1.04 -7.40 -7.71
N SER A 65 -1.45 -8.49 -8.34
CA SER A 65 -2.70 -8.59 -9.12
C SER A 65 -3.43 -9.90 -8.82
N ALA A 66 -3.43 -10.34 -7.55
CA ALA A 66 -4.06 -11.59 -7.17
C ALA A 66 -5.60 -11.46 -7.24
N GLN A 67 -6.22 -12.26 -8.11
CA GLN A 67 -7.67 -12.25 -8.34
C GLN A 67 -8.40 -13.42 -7.65
N THR A 68 -7.68 -14.29 -6.96
CA THR A 68 -8.28 -15.41 -6.22
C THR A 68 -8.78 -14.94 -4.87
N CYS A 69 -10.02 -15.28 -4.52
CA CYS A 69 -10.54 -15.01 -3.19
C CYS A 69 -9.70 -15.72 -2.12
N ALA A 70 -9.24 -14.94 -1.14
CA ALA A 70 -8.62 -15.44 0.09
C ALA A 70 -9.47 -15.01 1.30
N PRO A 71 -9.23 -15.58 2.49
CA PRO A 71 -9.86 -15.11 3.73
C PRO A 71 -9.80 -13.58 3.91
N MET A 72 -8.70 -12.96 3.50
CA MET A 72 -8.53 -11.51 3.46
C MET A 72 -8.22 -11.02 2.04
N MET A 73 -8.96 -10.01 1.58
CA MET A 73 -8.72 -9.33 0.31
C MET A 73 -8.25 -7.90 0.60
N VAL A 74 -7.05 -7.54 0.18
CA VAL A 74 -6.48 -6.20 0.34
C VAL A 74 -6.50 -5.48 -0.99
N ILE A 75 -7.22 -4.36 -1.06
CA ILE A 75 -7.14 -3.43 -2.19
C ILE A 75 -6.23 -2.28 -1.76
N PHE A 76 -5.07 -2.17 -2.42
CA PHE A 76 -4.00 -1.25 -2.00
C PHE A 76 -3.69 -0.22 -3.09
N ALA A 77 -3.63 1.07 -2.73
CA ALA A 77 -3.13 2.13 -3.60
C ALA A 77 -1.76 2.64 -3.12
N ARG A 78 -0.76 2.61 -4.01
CA ARG A 78 0.62 3.01 -3.71
C ARG A 78 0.80 4.53 -3.54
N GLY A 79 2.01 4.96 -3.22
CA GLY A 79 2.39 6.38 -3.12
C GLY A 79 2.75 7.00 -4.47
N THR A 80 2.84 8.33 -4.49
CA THR A 80 3.26 9.09 -5.67
C THR A 80 4.62 8.59 -6.16
N THR A 81 4.75 8.33 -7.46
CA THR A 81 5.95 7.82 -8.13
C THR A 81 6.44 6.43 -7.70
N GLU A 82 5.75 5.72 -6.79
CA GLU A 82 6.16 4.36 -6.43
C GLU A 82 6.06 3.42 -7.65
N PRO A 83 6.96 2.42 -7.76
CA PRO A 83 6.95 1.45 -8.87
C PRO A 83 5.78 0.47 -8.78
N GLY A 84 5.51 -0.22 -9.90
CA GLY A 84 4.47 -1.25 -10.00
C GLY A 84 3.08 -0.71 -9.63
N ASN A 85 2.28 -1.51 -8.93
CA ASN A 85 0.93 -1.11 -8.49
C ASN A 85 0.73 -1.13 -6.96
N VAL A 86 1.68 -1.67 -6.19
CA VAL A 86 1.68 -1.65 -4.72
C VAL A 86 2.89 -0.95 -4.11
N GLY A 87 3.85 -0.52 -4.94
CA GLY A 87 5.01 0.21 -4.47
C GLY A 87 5.94 -0.66 -3.62
N LEU A 88 6.67 -0.01 -2.72
CA LEU A 88 7.74 -0.65 -1.94
C LEU A 88 7.67 -0.30 -0.45
N VAL A 89 7.31 0.94 -0.12
CA VAL A 89 7.57 1.49 1.23
C VAL A 89 6.61 0.92 2.27
N ALA A 90 5.31 0.98 2.00
CA ALA A 90 4.28 0.59 2.97
C ALA A 90 3.58 -0.73 2.60
N GLY A 91 3.31 -0.94 1.31
CA GLY A 91 2.52 -2.06 0.80
C GLY A 91 3.13 -3.43 1.13
N PRO A 92 4.24 -3.83 0.49
CA PRO A 92 4.82 -5.16 0.70
C PRO A 92 5.10 -5.51 2.17
N PRO A 93 5.72 -4.63 3.00
CA PRO A 93 5.89 -4.92 4.43
C PRO A 93 4.58 -5.19 5.16
N PHE A 94 3.52 -4.44 4.85
CA PHE A 94 2.19 -4.64 5.43
C PHE A 94 1.57 -5.98 5.01
N PHE A 95 1.71 -6.38 3.75
CA PHE A 95 1.18 -7.66 3.25
C PHE A 95 1.90 -8.84 3.88
N ASP A 96 3.23 -8.78 3.99
CA ASP A 96 4.05 -9.80 4.65
C ASP A 96 3.66 -9.94 6.13
N ALA A 97 3.40 -8.83 6.81
CA ALA A 97 2.96 -8.84 8.19
C ALA A 97 1.55 -9.44 8.35
N LEU A 98 0.62 -9.20 7.42
CA LEU A 98 -0.69 -9.86 7.42
C LEU A 98 -0.55 -11.36 7.23
N GLU A 99 0.21 -11.79 6.23
CA GLU A 99 0.43 -13.20 5.91
C GLU A 99 1.13 -13.91 7.08
N SER A 100 2.09 -13.26 7.73
CA SER A 100 2.76 -13.80 8.92
C SER A 100 1.80 -14.01 10.11
N ILE A 101 0.75 -13.19 10.24
CA ILE A 101 -0.23 -13.32 11.33
C ILE A 101 -1.33 -14.33 10.97
N MET A 102 -1.77 -14.35 9.71
CA MET A 102 -2.92 -15.13 9.25
C MET A 102 -2.54 -16.53 8.75
N GLY A 103 -1.28 -16.73 8.37
CA GLY A 103 -0.77 -17.96 7.77
C GLY A 103 -0.73 -17.90 6.24
N THR A 104 0.11 -18.74 5.65
CA THR A 104 0.34 -18.79 4.19
C THR A 104 -0.95 -19.08 3.41
N GLY A 105 -1.19 -18.32 2.34
CA GLY A 105 -2.36 -18.35 1.48
C GLY A 105 -3.59 -17.61 2.03
N ALA A 106 -3.49 -16.94 3.17
CA ALA A 106 -4.65 -16.31 3.82
C ALA A 106 -4.95 -14.89 3.32
N VAL A 107 -3.97 -14.24 2.67
CA VAL A 107 -4.07 -12.88 2.15
C VAL A 107 -3.94 -12.88 0.63
N SER A 108 -4.83 -12.16 -0.04
CA SER A 108 -4.74 -11.88 -1.47
C SER A 108 -4.77 -10.37 -1.67
N VAL A 109 -3.80 -9.85 -2.41
CA VAL A 109 -3.59 -8.42 -2.61
C VAL A 109 -3.86 -8.06 -4.06
N GLN A 110 -4.61 -6.98 -4.25
CA GLN A 110 -4.82 -6.35 -5.53
C GLN A 110 -4.37 -4.89 -5.43
N GLY A 111 -3.29 -4.56 -6.13
CA GLY A 111 -2.86 -3.18 -6.32
C GLY A 111 -3.81 -2.45 -7.25
N VAL A 112 -4.13 -1.21 -6.92
CA VAL A 112 -4.90 -0.30 -7.79
C VAL A 112 -3.97 0.12 -8.93
N GLU A 113 -4.38 -0.17 -10.16
CA GLU A 113 -3.63 0.28 -11.34
C GLU A 113 -4.00 1.73 -11.66
N TYR A 114 -3.04 2.63 -11.48
CA TYR A 114 -3.18 4.06 -11.74
C TYR A 114 -1.80 4.72 -11.88
N GLY A 115 -1.78 5.96 -12.36
CA GLY A 115 -0.52 6.62 -12.73
C GLY A 115 0.39 7.01 -11.56
N ALA A 116 -0.15 7.11 -10.33
CA ALA A 116 0.59 7.62 -9.16
C ALA A 116 1.40 8.89 -9.44
N THR A 117 0.87 9.77 -10.28
CA THR A 117 1.62 10.91 -10.81
C THR A 117 1.69 12.05 -9.79
N ILE A 118 2.72 12.89 -9.92
CA ILE A 118 2.85 14.15 -9.17
C ILE A 118 1.58 15.00 -9.32
N THR A 119 1.09 15.13 -10.56
CA THR A 119 -0.15 15.87 -10.85
C THR A 119 -1.35 15.27 -10.13
N GLY A 120 -1.47 13.94 -10.10
CA GLY A 120 -2.51 13.23 -9.35
C GLY A 120 -2.46 13.54 -7.86
N PHE A 121 -1.27 13.57 -7.25
CA PHE A 121 -1.11 13.96 -5.85
C PHE A 121 -1.61 15.37 -5.60
N LEU A 122 -1.13 16.33 -6.40
CA LEU A 122 -1.45 17.76 -6.22
C LEU A 122 -2.93 18.09 -6.49
N GLN A 123 -3.65 17.22 -7.19
CA GLN A 123 -5.09 17.34 -7.42
C GLN A 123 -5.96 16.77 -6.28
N GLY A 124 -5.38 16.14 -5.26
CA GLY A 124 -6.14 15.47 -4.21
C GLY A 124 -6.31 13.96 -4.44
N GLY A 125 -5.41 13.33 -5.19
CA GLY A 125 -5.49 11.93 -5.62
C GLY A 125 -5.92 11.79 -7.09
N ASP A 126 -5.40 10.76 -7.75
CA ASP A 126 -5.74 10.47 -9.14
C ASP A 126 -7.25 10.14 -9.28
N PRO A 127 -8.01 10.91 -10.08
CA PRO A 127 -9.45 10.68 -10.20
C PRO A 127 -9.80 9.33 -10.83
N ALA A 128 -9.04 8.88 -11.84
CA ALA A 128 -9.27 7.59 -12.48
C ALA A 128 -8.90 6.45 -11.53
N GLY A 129 -7.77 6.56 -10.83
CA GLY A 129 -7.36 5.60 -9.81
C GLY A 129 -8.38 5.48 -8.67
N SER A 130 -8.99 6.59 -8.25
CA SER A 130 -10.04 6.61 -7.22
C SER A 130 -11.29 5.83 -7.67
N VAL A 131 -11.71 6.02 -8.93
CA VAL A 131 -12.82 5.25 -9.53
C VAL A 131 -12.45 3.77 -9.67
N THR A 132 -11.24 3.46 -10.11
CA THR A 132 -10.74 2.08 -10.21
C THR A 132 -10.76 1.39 -8.85
N MET A 133 -10.29 2.05 -7.79
CA MET A 133 -10.31 1.49 -6.44
C MET A 133 -11.74 1.23 -5.94
N ALA A 134 -12.68 2.15 -6.19
CA ALA A 134 -14.08 1.94 -5.85
C ALA A 134 -14.66 0.72 -6.59
N ALA A 135 -14.42 0.60 -7.90
CA ALA A 135 -14.86 -0.54 -8.71
C ALA A 135 -14.24 -1.87 -8.24
N MET A 136 -12.96 -1.86 -7.83
CA MET A 136 -12.29 -3.04 -7.26
C MET A 136 -12.95 -3.48 -5.94
N ILE A 137 -13.34 -2.53 -5.08
CA ILE A 137 -14.04 -2.84 -3.83
C ILE A 137 -15.43 -3.41 -4.10
N GLU A 138 -16.21 -2.82 -5.00
CA GLU A 138 -17.51 -3.37 -5.40
C GLU A 138 -17.39 -4.77 -6.00
N GLY A 139 -16.42 -4.97 -6.90
CA GLY A 139 -16.14 -6.28 -7.49
C GLY A 139 -15.75 -7.31 -6.44
N THR A 140 -14.95 -6.93 -5.45
CA THR A 140 -14.54 -7.82 -4.35
C THR A 140 -15.72 -8.20 -3.46
N VAL A 141 -16.60 -7.25 -3.13
CA VAL A 141 -17.84 -7.51 -2.37
C VAL A 141 -18.73 -8.52 -3.09
N GLN A 142 -18.81 -8.44 -4.42
CA GLN A 142 -19.64 -9.34 -5.22
C GLN A 142 -19.02 -10.73 -5.40
N ASN A 143 -17.71 -10.78 -5.69
CA ASN A 143 -17.04 -12.01 -6.10
C ASN A 143 -16.48 -12.81 -4.91
N CYS A 144 -16.16 -12.13 -3.81
CA CYS A 144 -15.59 -12.74 -2.59
C CYS A 144 -16.43 -12.40 -1.34
N PRO A 145 -17.73 -12.75 -1.29
CA PRO A 145 -18.64 -12.28 -0.25
C PRO A 145 -18.32 -12.75 1.17
N SER A 146 -17.50 -13.80 1.31
CA SER A 146 -17.01 -14.30 2.60
C SER A 146 -15.69 -13.66 3.06
N ALA A 147 -14.98 -12.97 2.16
CA ALA A 147 -13.69 -12.40 2.47
C ALA A 147 -13.81 -11.15 3.36
N LYS A 148 -12.77 -10.94 4.15
CA LYS A 148 -12.61 -9.71 4.93
C LYS A 148 -11.88 -8.70 4.04
N ILE A 149 -12.61 -7.68 3.60
CA ILE A 149 -12.13 -6.71 2.61
C ILE A 149 -11.41 -5.58 3.35
N VAL A 150 -10.20 -5.26 2.92
CA VAL A 150 -9.35 -4.19 3.45
C VAL A 150 -9.13 -3.15 2.36
N MET A 151 -9.48 -1.91 2.65
CA MET A 151 -9.06 -0.76 1.85
C MET A 151 -7.78 -0.20 2.44
N SER A 152 -6.73 -0.05 1.63
CA SER A 152 -5.48 0.48 2.12
C SER A 152 -4.80 1.41 1.13
N GLY A 153 -4.03 2.36 1.62
CA GLY A 153 -3.25 3.24 0.77
C GLY A 153 -2.09 3.91 1.48
N TYR A 154 -1.11 4.36 0.71
CA TYR A 154 0.03 5.13 1.20
C TYR A 154 0.16 6.44 0.44
N SER A 155 0.39 7.56 1.15
CA SER A 155 0.59 8.88 0.53
C SER A 155 -0.56 9.25 -0.41
N GLN A 156 -0.31 9.45 -1.71
CA GLN A 156 -1.38 9.65 -2.70
C GLN A 156 -2.45 8.55 -2.70
N GLY A 157 -2.06 7.29 -2.44
CA GLY A 157 -3.00 6.18 -2.30
C GLY A 157 -3.96 6.34 -1.13
N GLY A 158 -3.57 7.06 -0.07
CA GLY A 158 -4.49 7.48 1.01
C GLY A 158 -5.60 8.40 0.51
N GLN A 159 -5.27 9.33 -0.39
CA GLN A 159 -6.27 10.16 -1.05
C GLN A 159 -7.21 9.32 -1.93
N LEU A 160 -6.69 8.32 -2.64
CA LEU A 160 -7.54 7.37 -3.38
C LEU A 160 -8.48 6.60 -2.46
N VAL A 161 -8.04 6.18 -1.27
CA VAL A 161 -8.90 5.54 -0.26
C VAL A 161 -10.06 6.47 0.13
N HIS A 162 -9.78 7.72 0.46
CA HIS A 162 -10.81 8.72 0.80
C HIS A 162 -11.79 8.94 -0.36
N ASN A 163 -11.27 9.14 -1.57
CA ASN A 163 -12.07 9.40 -2.75
C ASN A 163 -12.94 8.20 -3.13
N ALA A 164 -12.36 7.00 -3.15
CA ALA A 164 -13.09 5.77 -3.43
C ALA A 164 -14.22 5.55 -2.43
N ALA A 165 -13.95 5.73 -1.13
CA ALA A 165 -14.96 5.60 -0.09
C ALA A 165 -16.13 6.59 -0.27
N ALA A 166 -15.87 7.81 -0.73
CA ALA A 166 -16.90 8.80 -1.02
C ALA A 166 -17.75 8.47 -2.27
N LEU A 167 -17.21 7.69 -3.21
CA LEU A 167 -17.92 7.21 -4.40
C LEU A 167 -18.78 5.98 -4.11
N LEU A 168 -18.45 5.22 -3.07
CA LEU A 168 -19.08 3.94 -2.77
C LEU A 168 -20.43 4.11 -2.05
N PRO A 169 -21.45 3.29 -2.36
CA PRO A 169 -22.66 3.21 -1.57
C PRO A 169 -22.36 2.80 -0.11
N ALA A 170 -23.11 3.36 0.85
CA ALA A 170 -22.95 3.02 2.27
C ALA A 170 -23.08 1.51 2.54
N ALA A 171 -23.93 0.80 1.79
CA ALA A 171 -24.07 -0.65 1.89
C ALA A 171 -22.79 -1.40 1.47
N THR A 172 -22.05 -0.88 0.50
CA THR A 172 -20.75 -1.44 0.09
C THR A 172 -19.69 -1.14 1.15
N MET A 173 -19.60 0.10 1.64
CA MET A 173 -18.66 0.45 2.71
C MET A 173 -18.90 -0.35 4.01
N ALA A 174 -20.15 -0.71 4.31
CA ALA A 174 -20.47 -1.58 5.44
C ALA A 174 -19.88 -3.01 5.33
N LYS A 175 -19.48 -3.44 4.13
CA LYS A 175 -18.78 -4.72 3.88
C LYS A 175 -17.26 -4.61 4.01
N VAL A 176 -16.70 -3.40 4.06
CA VAL A 176 -15.28 -3.18 4.31
C VAL A 176 -15.00 -3.48 5.79
N SER A 177 -14.06 -4.39 6.02
CA SER A 177 -13.70 -4.86 7.37
C SER A 177 -12.76 -3.90 8.09
N SER A 178 -11.84 -3.27 7.35
CA SER A 178 -10.96 -2.23 7.87
C SER A 178 -10.43 -1.31 6.76
N VAL A 179 -10.07 -0.11 7.17
CA VAL A 179 -9.36 0.88 6.36
C VAL A 179 -8.02 1.19 7.03
N VAL A 180 -6.93 1.14 6.27
CA VAL A 180 -5.58 1.45 6.76
C VAL A 180 -4.91 2.45 5.83
N ILE A 181 -4.48 3.60 6.35
CA ILE A 181 -3.79 4.61 5.54
C ILE A 181 -2.45 4.95 6.18
N PHE A 182 -1.38 4.89 5.40
CA PHE A 182 -0.03 5.29 5.78
C PHE A 182 0.30 6.66 5.18
N GLY A 183 0.79 7.61 5.96
CA GLY A 183 1.22 8.91 5.44
C GLY A 183 0.09 9.69 4.76
N ASP A 184 -1.09 9.77 5.38
CA ASP A 184 -2.30 10.32 4.77
C ASP A 184 -2.23 11.84 4.53
N PRO A 185 -2.28 12.33 3.28
CA PRO A 185 -2.35 13.77 2.99
C PRO A 185 -3.63 14.42 3.51
N ASP A 186 -4.70 13.63 3.65
CA ASP A 186 -6.03 14.03 4.16
C ASP A 186 -6.16 13.77 5.69
N ASN A 187 -5.04 13.58 6.40
CA ASN A 187 -5.04 13.24 7.83
C ASN A 187 -5.95 14.17 8.67
N GLY A 188 -6.74 13.56 9.55
CA GLY A 188 -7.77 14.24 10.34
C GLY A 188 -9.15 14.29 9.68
N LYS A 189 -9.26 13.99 8.38
CA LYS A 189 -10.54 13.80 7.69
C LYS A 189 -11.03 12.36 7.89
N PRO A 190 -12.32 12.14 8.22
CA PRO A 190 -12.86 10.78 8.29
C PRO A 190 -13.04 10.19 6.89
N VAL A 191 -12.73 8.89 6.75
CA VAL A 191 -13.02 8.13 5.53
C VAL A 191 -14.54 7.92 5.40
N ALA A 192 -15.13 8.39 4.31
CA ALA A 192 -16.58 8.40 4.13
C ALA A 192 -17.19 6.99 4.24
N GLY A 193 -18.24 6.84 5.05
CA GLY A 193 -18.95 5.56 5.22
C GLY A 193 -18.18 4.48 6.01
N ALA A 194 -16.92 4.71 6.38
CA ALA A 194 -16.17 3.80 7.24
C ALA A 194 -16.40 4.12 8.72
N ASP A 195 -16.55 3.07 9.54
CA ASP A 195 -16.56 3.22 11.00
C ASP A 195 -15.15 3.63 11.47
N THR A 196 -15.05 4.70 12.27
CA THR A 196 -13.79 5.12 12.90
C THR A 196 -13.11 4.01 13.70
N ALA A 197 -13.87 3.08 14.28
CA ALA A 197 -13.32 1.92 14.97
C ALA A 197 -12.66 0.91 14.01
N LYS A 198 -12.97 0.97 12.71
CA LYS A 198 -12.41 0.12 11.65
C LYS A 198 -11.37 0.86 10.80
N THR A 199 -11.09 2.13 11.09
CA THR A 199 -10.13 2.95 10.36
C THR A 199 -8.88 3.19 11.20
N MET A 200 -7.72 2.93 10.62
CA MET A 200 -6.42 3.30 11.19
C MET A 200 -5.68 4.18 10.20
N VAL A 201 -5.36 5.41 10.62
CA VAL A 201 -4.47 6.31 9.89
C VAL A 201 -3.17 6.40 10.67
N ILE A 202 -2.06 6.09 10.02
CA ILE A 202 -0.72 6.11 10.59
C ILE A 202 0.03 7.28 9.95
N CYS A 203 0.32 8.28 10.78
CA CYS A 203 1.08 9.46 10.39
C CYS A 203 2.24 9.65 11.36
N HIS A 204 3.46 9.59 10.85
CA HIS A 204 4.65 9.81 11.66
C HIS A 204 4.77 11.28 12.10
N VAL A 205 5.27 11.48 13.31
CA VAL A 205 5.61 12.83 13.79
C VAL A 205 6.72 13.38 12.89
N GLY A 206 6.50 14.55 12.28
CA GLY A 206 7.45 15.16 11.35
C GLY A 206 7.18 14.83 9.88
N ASP A 207 6.25 13.93 9.57
CA ASP A 207 5.82 13.71 8.19
C ASP A 207 5.03 14.92 7.68
N ASN A 208 5.68 15.73 6.84
CA ASN A 208 5.12 16.95 6.28
C ASN A 208 3.90 16.69 5.37
N ILE A 209 3.79 15.50 4.76
CA ILE A 209 2.64 15.14 3.92
C ILE A 209 1.38 15.02 4.79
N CYS A 210 1.49 14.41 5.97
CA CYS A 210 0.40 14.31 6.94
C CYS A 210 -0.09 15.65 7.53
N TYR A 211 0.64 16.73 7.27
CA TYR A 211 0.28 18.09 7.67
C TYR A 211 -0.27 18.92 6.49
N GLY A 212 -0.62 18.27 5.37
CA GLY A 212 -1.13 18.90 4.16
C GLY A 212 -0.06 19.60 3.32
N GLY A 213 1.21 19.33 3.59
CA GLY A 213 2.32 19.85 2.80
C GLY A 213 2.74 18.91 1.66
N ASP A 214 3.78 19.30 0.94
CA ASP A 214 4.30 18.59 -0.24
C ASP A 214 5.77 18.20 -0.12
N LEU A 215 6.41 18.35 1.04
CA LEU A 215 7.81 18.01 1.25
C LEU A 215 7.98 16.53 1.64
N ILE A 216 8.84 15.82 0.91
CA ILE A 216 9.23 14.44 1.25
C ILE A 216 10.37 14.50 2.27
N LEU A 217 10.06 14.09 3.49
CA LEU A 217 11.01 13.95 4.60
C LEU A 217 11.22 12.47 4.93
N PRO A 218 12.32 12.10 5.62
CA PRO A 218 12.60 10.70 5.97
C PRO A 218 11.43 10.00 6.68
N GLU A 219 10.68 10.73 7.50
CA GLU A 219 9.51 10.25 8.23
C GLU A 219 8.44 9.69 7.30
N HIS A 220 8.27 10.27 6.10
CA HIS A 220 7.33 9.79 5.10
C HIS A 220 7.76 8.46 4.46
N LEU A 221 9.05 8.10 4.53
CA LEU A 221 9.64 6.94 3.85
C LEU A 221 9.85 5.73 4.78
N THR A 222 9.36 5.77 6.02
CA THR A 222 9.67 4.77 7.06
C THR A 222 8.45 3.96 7.53
N TYR A 223 7.33 4.01 6.81
CA TYR A 223 6.09 3.30 7.18
C TYR A 223 6.18 1.77 7.18
N SER A 224 7.26 1.20 6.61
CA SER A 224 7.58 -0.23 6.77
C SER A 224 7.71 -0.63 8.25
N ARG A 225 8.06 0.31 9.15
CA ARG A 225 8.16 0.09 10.60
C ARG A 225 6.82 -0.22 11.26
N ASP A 226 5.71 0.22 10.67
CA ASP A 226 4.37 0.11 11.24
C ASP A 226 3.59 -1.08 10.69
N ALA A 227 4.18 -1.84 9.77
CA ALA A 227 3.55 -2.98 9.11
C ALA A 227 2.88 -3.96 10.09
N VAL A 228 3.58 -4.34 11.16
CA VAL A 228 3.05 -5.26 12.19
C VAL A 228 1.89 -4.64 12.96
N GLN A 229 1.95 -3.34 13.26
CA GLN A 229 0.88 -2.62 13.94
C GLN A 229 -0.38 -2.57 13.07
N ALA A 230 -0.22 -2.17 11.80
CA ALA A 230 -1.27 -2.12 10.80
C ALA A 230 -1.91 -3.50 10.57
N ALA A 231 -1.09 -4.55 10.43
CA ALA A 231 -1.55 -5.92 10.24
C ALA A 231 -2.33 -6.44 11.46
N THR A 232 -1.81 -6.18 12.66
CA THR A 232 -2.49 -6.55 13.92
C THR A 232 -3.84 -5.86 14.05
N PHE A 233 -3.91 -4.56 13.74
CA PHE A 233 -5.16 -3.81 13.70
C PHE A 233 -6.15 -4.45 12.71
N THR A 234 -5.72 -4.64 11.47
CA THR A 234 -6.53 -5.22 10.38
C THR A 234 -7.12 -6.58 10.78
N VAL A 235 -6.28 -7.51 11.25
CA VAL A 235 -6.72 -8.85 11.69
C VAL A 235 -7.68 -8.76 12.88
N SER A 236 -7.51 -7.80 13.80
CA SER A 236 -8.43 -7.60 14.92
C SER A 236 -9.85 -7.20 14.47
N ARG A 237 -9.97 -6.42 13.39
CA ARG A 237 -11.26 -5.97 12.84
C ARG A 237 -11.92 -7.01 11.94
N ALA A 238 -11.12 -7.87 11.31
CA ALA A 238 -11.62 -8.99 10.53
C ALA A 238 -12.43 -10.01 11.35
N ARG A 239 -12.26 -10.06 12.68
CA ARG A 239 -12.96 -10.99 13.58
C ARG A 239 -14.33 -10.51 14.06
N THR A 240 -14.66 -9.24 13.84
CA THR A 240 -15.97 -8.64 14.14
C THR A 240 -16.89 -8.66 12.93
#